data_AF-A0A7W0QZP7-F1
#
_entry.id   AF-A0A7W0QZP7-F1
#
_cell.length_a   1.000
_cell.length_b   1.000
_cell.length_c   1.000
_cell.angle_alpha   90.00
_cell.angle_beta   90.00
_cell.angle_gamma   90.00
#
_symmetry.space_group_name_H-M   'P 1'
#
loop_
_entity.id
_entity.type
_entity.pdbx_description
1 polymer ?
#
loop_
_entity_poly.entity_id
_entity_poly.type
_entity_poly.pdbx_seq_one_letter_code
_entity_poly.pdbx_strand_id
1 'polypeptide(L)'
;MDPKTGEVTTFASGLPESIVGIGGAMDVAFIGATAYVLVTLVGADVGGSDVVGIYRVDGPNHSTPIADIGAFSISNPPDTSFFIPTGVQYALETYRGGFLVTDGHHNRVLRVSLNGEITELITFDNIVPTGLAVGGNKVYMAEAGPVPHLPETGRIVSFRTKSPAPQWWQRVRDSSWTSNSAGVAASTPFRRVCSGTEIPRVHQRCQTLAAS
;
A
#
# COMPACT_ATOMS: atom_id res chain seq x y z
N MET A 1 13.78 -4.86 -22.38
CA MET A 1 15.14 -4.35 -22.16
C MET A 1 16.10 -5.51 -22.32
N ASP A 2 17.08 -5.39 -23.19
CA ASP A 2 18.20 -6.33 -23.24
C ASP A 2 19.09 -6.09 -22.00
N PRO A 3 19.31 -7.09 -21.13
CA PRO A 3 20.07 -6.91 -19.89
C PRO A 3 21.58 -6.70 -20.11
N LYS A 4 22.10 -6.98 -21.31
CA LYS A 4 23.52 -6.80 -21.67
C LYS A 4 23.77 -5.44 -22.31
N THR A 5 22.88 -5.02 -23.22
CA THR A 5 23.08 -3.78 -24.00
C THR A 5 22.28 -2.60 -23.46
N GLY A 6 21.24 -2.86 -22.67
CA GLY A 6 20.29 -1.84 -22.21
C GLY A 6 19.30 -1.39 -23.29
N GLU A 7 19.30 -2.01 -24.47
CA GLU A 7 18.38 -1.66 -25.56
C GLU A 7 16.92 -1.92 -25.13
N VAL A 8 16.05 -0.93 -25.37
CA VAL A 8 14.63 -0.99 -25.03
C VAL A 8 13.82 -1.12 -26.32
N THR A 9 13.06 -2.19 -26.41
CA THR A 9 12.05 -2.41 -27.44
C THR A 9 10.66 -2.42 -26.81
N THR A 10 9.69 -1.87 -27.52
CA THR A 10 8.28 -1.92 -27.11
C THR A 10 7.80 -3.38 -27.11
N PHE A 11 7.27 -3.83 -25.98
CA PHE A 11 6.68 -5.18 -25.87
C PHE A 11 5.25 -5.22 -26.42
N ALA A 12 4.43 -4.23 -26.05
CA ALA A 12 3.07 -4.06 -26.53
C ALA A 12 2.71 -2.56 -26.64
N SER A 13 1.82 -2.23 -27.57
CA SER A 13 1.28 -0.90 -27.82
C SER A 13 -0.25 -0.97 -27.98
N GLY A 14 -0.91 0.19 -28.11
CA GLY A 14 -2.36 0.27 -28.27
C GLY A 14 -3.15 0.09 -26.97
N LEU A 15 -2.49 0.21 -25.82
CA LEU A 15 -3.16 0.34 -24.52
C LEU A 15 -3.71 1.78 -24.36
N PRO A 16 -4.71 1.99 -23.50
CA PRO A 16 -5.21 3.33 -23.20
C PRO A 16 -4.11 4.31 -22.78
N GLU A 17 -4.14 5.51 -23.34
CA GLU A 17 -3.17 6.56 -23.06
C GLU A 17 -3.50 7.32 -21.78
N SER A 18 -2.48 7.94 -21.16
CA SER A 18 -2.68 8.83 -20.02
C SER A 18 -3.38 10.12 -20.47
N ILE A 19 -4.52 10.45 -19.85
CA ILE A 19 -5.36 11.60 -20.24
C ILE A 19 -4.98 12.89 -19.49
N VAL A 20 -4.64 12.76 -18.20
CA VAL A 20 -4.39 13.90 -17.29
C VAL A 20 -2.92 14.02 -16.88
N GLY A 21 -2.01 13.43 -17.66
CA GLY A 21 -0.56 13.40 -17.39
C GLY A 21 -0.13 12.38 -16.32
N ILE A 22 -1.09 11.64 -15.76
CA ILE A 22 -0.93 10.47 -14.90
C ILE A 22 -1.95 9.40 -15.35
N GLY A 23 -1.68 8.14 -15.03
CA GLY A 23 -2.52 7.02 -15.45
C GLY A 23 -2.01 6.34 -16.74
N GLY A 24 -2.93 5.73 -17.49
CA GLY A 24 -2.59 4.82 -18.58
C GLY A 24 -2.09 3.49 -18.03
N ALA A 25 -1.14 2.86 -18.72
CA ALA A 25 -0.49 1.63 -18.25
C ALA A 25 0.38 1.90 -17.01
N MET A 26 -0.05 1.38 -15.85
CA MET A 26 0.56 1.63 -14.54
C MET A 26 1.54 0.55 -14.09
N ASP A 27 1.13 -0.71 -14.23
CA ASP A 27 1.89 -1.86 -13.77
C ASP A 27 1.62 -3.08 -14.66
N VAL A 28 2.51 -4.07 -14.63
CA VAL A 28 2.44 -5.27 -15.47
C VAL A 28 2.80 -6.52 -14.69
N ALA A 29 2.01 -7.57 -14.88
CA ALA A 29 2.25 -8.89 -14.32
C ALA A 29 2.22 -9.95 -15.43
N PHE A 30 3.07 -10.98 -15.31
CA PHE A 30 3.11 -12.10 -16.24
C PHE A 30 2.55 -13.36 -15.60
N ILE A 31 1.67 -14.05 -16.31
CA ILE A 31 1.29 -15.44 -16.01
C ILE A 31 1.74 -16.30 -17.20
N GLY A 32 2.81 -17.06 -16.99
CA GLY A 32 3.50 -17.72 -18.10
C GLY A 32 4.06 -16.69 -19.08
N ALA A 33 3.73 -16.83 -20.36
CA ALA A 33 4.15 -15.92 -21.43
C ALA A 33 3.17 -14.76 -21.67
N THR A 34 2.04 -14.72 -20.96
CA THR A 34 0.99 -13.72 -21.16
C THR A 34 1.19 -12.56 -20.20
N ALA A 35 1.28 -11.35 -20.74
CA ALA A 35 1.30 -10.11 -19.97
C ALA A 35 -0.11 -9.62 -19.67
N TYR A 36 -0.29 -9.08 -18.46
CA TYR A 36 -1.49 -8.42 -18.00
C TYR A 36 -1.08 -7.04 -17.49
N VAL A 37 -1.76 -6.02 -17.97
CA VAL A 37 -1.43 -4.62 -17.70
C VAL A 37 -2.55 -3.99 -16.89
N LEU A 38 -2.19 -3.37 -15.78
CA LEU A 38 -3.08 -2.52 -15.01
C LEU A 38 -3.16 -1.14 -15.66
N VAL A 39 -4.37 -0.67 -15.91
CA VAL A 39 -4.65 0.63 -16.52
C VAL A 39 -5.58 1.44 -15.61
N THR A 40 -5.26 2.70 -15.35
CA THR A 40 -6.05 3.60 -14.48
C THR A 40 -6.17 5.00 -15.05
N LEU A 41 -7.15 5.78 -14.58
CA LEU A 41 -7.36 7.18 -14.97
C LEU A 41 -7.45 7.36 -16.50
N VAL A 42 -8.24 6.51 -17.13
CA VAL A 42 -8.58 6.57 -18.57
C VAL A 42 -10.09 6.58 -18.82
N GLY A 43 -10.88 6.59 -17.73
CA GLY A 43 -12.33 6.57 -17.75
C GLY A 43 -12.96 7.96 -17.83
N ALA A 44 -14.29 7.99 -17.78
CA ALA A 44 -15.09 9.20 -17.97
C ALA A 44 -14.88 10.28 -16.90
N ASP A 45 -14.49 9.89 -15.69
CA ASP A 45 -14.20 10.80 -14.57
C ASP A 45 -12.98 11.71 -14.80
N VAL A 46 -12.13 11.36 -15.77
CA VAL A 46 -11.02 12.20 -16.23
C VAL A 46 -11.13 12.62 -17.70
N GLY A 47 -12.31 12.47 -18.30
CA GLY A 47 -12.59 12.86 -19.68
C GLY A 47 -12.26 11.81 -20.75
N GLY A 48 -12.00 10.57 -20.34
CA GLY A 48 -11.78 9.43 -21.24
C GLY A 48 -13.01 8.57 -21.45
N SER A 49 -12.80 7.43 -22.10
CA SER A 49 -13.86 6.43 -22.36
C SER A 49 -13.36 4.99 -22.28
N ASP A 50 -12.08 4.78 -21.93
CA ASP A 50 -11.49 3.45 -21.85
C ASP A 50 -11.78 2.80 -20.49
N VAL A 51 -11.57 1.49 -20.42
CA VAL A 51 -11.78 0.71 -19.19
C VAL A 51 -10.63 0.99 -18.20
N VAL A 52 -10.99 1.37 -16.98
CA VAL A 52 -10.07 1.37 -15.84
C VAL A 52 -10.03 -0.05 -15.28
N GLY A 53 -8.91 -0.75 -15.38
CA GLY A 53 -8.84 -2.16 -14.99
C GLY A 53 -7.66 -2.94 -15.56
N ILE A 54 -7.86 -4.24 -15.77
CA ILE A 54 -6.79 -5.15 -16.22
C ILE A 54 -7.00 -5.51 -17.69
N TYR A 55 -5.95 -5.31 -18.49
CA TYR A 55 -5.90 -5.69 -19.90
C TYR A 55 -5.01 -6.92 -20.06
N ARG A 56 -5.48 -7.93 -20.76
CA ARG A 56 -4.65 -9.03 -21.26
C ARG A 56 -4.02 -8.62 -22.58
N VAL A 57 -2.70 -8.74 -22.69
CA VAL A 57 -1.99 -8.51 -23.97
C VAL A 57 -2.13 -9.77 -24.82
N ASP A 58 -2.86 -9.66 -25.93
CA ASP A 58 -3.08 -10.75 -26.88
C ASP A 58 -2.06 -10.75 -28.03
N GLY A 59 -1.38 -9.62 -28.23
CA GLY A 59 -0.31 -9.47 -29.22
C GLY A 59 0.32 -8.08 -29.14
N PRO A 60 1.33 -7.78 -29.98
CA PRO A 60 2.11 -6.55 -29.87
C PRO A 60 1.30 -5.26 -29.99
N ASN A 61 0.14 -5.29 -30.64
CA ASN A 61 -0.73 -4.11 -30.85
C ASN A 61 -2.19 -4.40 -30.48
N HIS A 62 -2.45 -5.45 -29.71
CA HIS A 62 -3.81 -5.86 -29.36
C HIS A 62 -3.90 -6.29 -27.90
N SER A 63 -4.81 -5.67 -27.17
CA SER A 63 -5.08 -5.97 -25.77
C SER A 63 -6.59 -6.00 -25.52
N THR A 64 -7.04 -6.94 -24.70
CA THR A 64 -8.44 -7.08 -24.33
C THR A 64 -8.63 -6.73 -22.85
N PRO A 65 -9.53 -5.81 -22.45
CA PRO A 65 -9.88 -5.64 -21.05
C PRO A 65 -10.56 -6.92 -20.53
N ILE A 66 -10.02 -7.49 -19.45
CA ILE A 66 -10.55 -8.70 -18.82
C ILE A 66 -11.25 -8.43 -17.49
N ALA A 67 -11.04 -7.26 -16.90
CA ALA A 67 -11.66 -6.85 -15.65
C ALA A 67 -11.87 -5.33 -15.65
N ASP A 68 -13.11 -4.89 -15.44
CA ASP A 68 -13.47 -3.48 -15.32
C ASP A 68 -13.52 -3.08 -13.84
N ILE A 69 -12.36 -2.63 -13.34
CA ILE A 69 -12.21 -2.21 -11.94
C ILE A 69 -12.90 -0.88 -11.71
N GLY A 70 -12.93 0.01 -12.69
CA GLY A 70 -13.64 1.29 -12.60
C GLY A 70 -15.14 1.09 -12.36
N ALA A 71 -15.79 0.23 -13.15
CA ALA A 71 -17.21 -0.10 -12.96
C ALA A 71 -17.46 -0.79 -11.62
N PHE A 72 -16.57 -1.71 -11.20
CA PHE A 72 -16.64 -2.30 -9.86
C PHE A 72 -16.55 -1.24 -8.77
N SER A 73 -15.62 -0.29 -8.91
CA SER A 73 -15.39 0.80 -7.95
C SER A 73 -16.58 1.73 -7.81
N ILE A 74 -17.22 2.10 -8.91
CA ILE A 74 -18.44 2.93 -8.90
C ILE A 74 -19.60 2.20 -8.23
N SER A 75 -19.75 0.90 -8.47
CA SER A 75 -20.83 0.09 -7.89
C SER A 75 -20.58 -0.34 -6.44
N ASN A 76 -19.33 -0.29 -5.99
CA ASN A 76 -18.90 -0.64 -4.64
C ASN A 76 -18.00 0.48 -4.09
N PRO A 77 -18.56 1.67 -3.81
CA PRO A 77 -17.78 2.78 -3.29
C PRO A 77 -17.25 2.49 -1.87
N PRO A 78 -16.09 3.02 -1.48
CA PRO A 78 -15.61 2.91 -0.10
C PRO A 78 -16.43 3.80 0.83
N ASP A 79 -16.33 3.54 2.14
CA ASP A 79 -16.94 4.38 3.19
C ASP A 79 -16.19 5.70 3.41
N THR A 80 -14.91 5.75 3.05
CA THR A 80 -14.07 6.95 3.16
C THR A 80 -14.43 7.98 2.10
N SER A 81 -14.08 9.25 2.30
CA SER A 81 -14.27 10.28 1.28
C SER A 81 -13.30 10.08 0.11
N PHE A 82 -13.81 10.15 -1.12
CA PHE A 82 -13.05 10.06 -2.36
C PHE A 82 -13.59 11.06 -3.40
N PHE A 83 -12.82 11.31 -4.46
CA PHE A 83 -13.22 12.21 -5.55
C PHE A 83 -12.93 11.66 -6.95
N ILE A 84 -12.25 10.53 -7.09
CA ILE A 84 -12.11 9.77 -8.33
C ILE A 84 -12.97 8.51 -8.24
N PRO A 85 -14.20 8.49 -8.81
CA PRO A 85 -15.15 7.39 -8.64
C PRO A 85 -14.66 6.03 -9.16
N THR A 86 -13.74 6.00 -10.13
CA THR A 86 -13.15 4.74 -10.63
C THR A 86 -12.00 4.21 -9.76
N GLY A 87 -11.61 4.94 -8.71
CA GLY A 87 -10.44 4.65 -7.90
C GLY A 87 -9.13 5.08 -8.57
N VAL A 88 -7.99 4.75 -7.94
CA VAL A 88 -6.67 4.97 -8.54
C VAL A 88 -5.80 3.76 -8.23
N GLN A 89 -5.59 2.91 -9.23
CA GLN A 89 -4.86 1.66 -9.01
C GLN A 89 -3.36 1.81 -9.28
N TYR A 90 -2.54 1.26 -8.39
CA TYR A 90 -1.08 1.48 -8.42
C TYR A 90 -0.26 0.22 -8.72
N ALA A 91 -0.64 -0.93 -8.17
CA ALA A 91 0.13 -2.17 -8.32
C ALA A 91 -0.74 -3.37 -8.67
N LEU A 92 -0.14 -4.28 -9.42
CA LEU A 92 -0.72 -5.53 -9.89
C LEU A 92 0.24 -6.68 -9.55
N GLU A 93 -0.20 -7.61 -8.70
CA GLU A 93 0.63 -8.75 -8.30
C GLU A 93 -0.11 -10.07 -8.57
N THR A 94 0.62 -11.06 -9.08
CA THR A 94 0.05 -12.39 -9.32
C THR A 94 -0.30 -13.07 -7.99
N TYR A 95 -1.51 -13.63 -7.90
CA TYR A 95 -1.94 -14.30 -6.68
C TYR A 95 -2.97 -15.40 -6.93
N ARG A 96 -2.57 -16.65 -6.64
CA ARG A 96 -3.46 -17.83 -6.67
C ARG A 96 -4.31 -17.93 -7.94
N GLY A 97 -3.66 -17.85 -9.11
CA GLY A 97 -4.32 -17.97 -10.41
C GLY A 97 -5.10 -16.73 -10.86
N GLY A 98 -4.92 -15.60 -10.20
CA GLY A 98 -5.42 -14.29 -10.61
C GLY A 98 -4.47 -13.21 -10.11
N PHE A 99 -5.05 -12.10 -9.63
CA PHE A 99 -4.29 -10.92 -9.23
C PHE A 99 -4.75 -10.34 -7.90
N LEU A 100 -3.84 -9.62 -7.26
CA LEU A 100 -4.14 -8.58 -6.29
C LEU A 100 -3.91 -7.21 -6.93
N VAL A 101 -4.77 -6.26 -6.61
CA VAL A 101 -4.67 -4.88 -7.10
C VAL A 101 -4.82 -3.92 -5.93
N THR A 102 -3.90 -2.98 -5.78
CA THR A 102 -4.09 -1.86 -4.84
C THR A 102 -4.96 -0.81 -5.49
N ASP A 103 -5.97 -0.34 -4.75
CA ASP A 103 -6.74 0.85 -5.09
C ASP A 103 -6.44 1.92 -4.05
N GLY A 104 -5.53 2.81 -4.43
CA GLY A 104 -4.98 3.86 -3.59
C GLY A 104 -6.05 4.83 -3.13
N HIS A 105 -6.97 5.17 -4.03
CA HIS A 105 -7.99 6.18 -3.76
C HIS A 105 -9.19 5.63 -3.00
N HIS A 106 -9.45 4.32 -3.12
CA HIS A 106 -10.50 3.64 -2.36
C HIS A 106 -9.98 2.83 -1.17
N ASN A 107 -8.74 3.10 -0.73
CA ASN A 107 -8.12 2.55 0.48
C ASN A 107 -8.31 1.03 0.62
N ARG A 108 -8.05 0.26 -0.44
CA ARG A 108 -8.31 -1.19 -0.42
C ARG A 108 -7.35 -1.97 -1.30
N VAL A 109 -7.35 -3.29 -1.10
CA VAL A 109 -6.80 -4.26 -2.04
C VAL A 109 -7.92 -5.11 -2.57
N LEU A 110 -7.97 -5.23 -3.89
CA LEU A 110 -8.92 -6.07 -4.63
C LEU A 110 -8.25 -7.40 -4.97
N ARG A 111 -9.08 -8.44 -5.07
CA ARG A 111 -8.72 -9.70 -5.73
C ARG A 111 -9.47 -9.78 -7.05
N VAL A 112 -8.73 -10.02 -8.12
CA VAL A 112 -9.27 -10.10 -9.48
C VAL A 112 -8.92 -11.46 -10.09
N SER A 113 -9.89 -12.16 -10.66
CA SER A 113 -9.65 -13.42 -11.35
C SER A 113 -9.33 -13.19 -12.84
N LEU A 114 -8.90 -14.25 -13.55
CA LEU A 114 -8.70 -14.19 -15.00
C LEU A 114 -10.00 -14.10 -15.82
N ASN A 115 -11.16 -14.34 -15.21
CA ASN A 115 -12.46 -14.22 -15.87
C ASN A 115 -13.17 -12.89 -15.55
N GLY A 116 -12.49 -11.97 -14.85
CA GLY A 116 -13.02 -10.64 -14.55
C GLY A 116 -13.84 -10.55 -13.27
N GLU A 117 -13.93 -11.61 -12.47
CA GLU A 117 -14.52 -11.53 -11.13
C GLU A 117 -13.64 -10.66 -10.22
N ILE A 118 -14.24 -9.64 -9.63
CA ILE A 118 -13.58 -8.69 -8.72
C ILE A 118 -14.23 -8.80 -7.35
N THR A 119 -13.41 -8.87 -6.31
CA THR A 119 -13.85 -8.87 -4.92
C THR A 119 -12.93 -7.98 -4.09
N GLU A 120 -13.48 -7.35 -3.05
CA GLU A 120 -12.65 -6.71 -2.04
C GLU A 120 -11.96 -7.79 -1.21
N LEU A 121 -10.63 -7.74 -1.16
CA LEU A 121 -9.87 -8.64 -0.30
C LEU A 121 -9.73 -8.06 1.10
N ILE A 122 -9.43 -6.77 1.18
CA ILE A 122 -9.25 -6.05 2.43
C ILE A 122 -9.41 -4.55 2.19
N THR A 123 -10.13 -3.89 3.09
CA THR A 123 -10.30 -2.43 3.13
C THR A 123 -9.52 -1.86 4.31
N PHE A 124 -9.19 -0.59 4.22
CA PHE A 124 -8.46 0.16 5.23
C PHE A 124 -9.18 1.48 5.51
N ASP A 125 -8.84 2.13 6.62
CA ASP A 125 -9.21 3.53 6.86
C ASP A 125 -8.49 4.45 5.85
N ASN A 126 -8.42 5.75 6.11
CA ASN A 126 -7.79 6.74 5.24
C ASN A 126 -6.26 6.57 5.08
N ILE A 127 -5.84 5.58 4.30
CA ILE A 127 -4.45 5.27 3.95
C ILE A 127 -4.38 4.91 2.46
N VAL A 128 -3.32 5.33 1.76
CA VAL A 128 -3.20 5.06 0.32
C VAL A 128 -2.30 3.85 0.07
N PRO A 129 -2.85 2.67 -0.31
CA PRO A 129 -2.07 1.52 -0.71
C PRO A 129 -1.46 1.71 -2.10
N THR A 130 -0.19 1.37 -2.28
CA THR A 130 0.53 1.56 -3.55
C THR A 130 1.14 0.26 -4.06
N GLY A 131 2.30 -0.16 -3.55
CA GLY A 131 3.02 -1.36 -3.98
C GLY A 131 2.53 -2.66 -3.35
N LEU A 132 2.75 -3.79 -4.04
CA LEU A 132 2.47 -5.14 -3.56
C LEU A 132 3.68 -6.07 -3.75
N ALA A 133 3.80 -7.06 -2.86
CA ALA A 133 4.63 -8.23 -3.06
C ALA A 133 4.03 -9.43 -2.30
N VAL A 134 4.15 -10.63 -2.86
CA VAL A 134 3.64 -11.86 -2.24
C VAL A 134 4.79 -12.79 -1.84
N GLY A 135 4.80 -13.21 -0.57
CA GLY A 135 5.70 -14.22 -0.03
C GLY A 135 4.92 -15.37 0.59
N GLY A 136 4.75 -16.47 -0.16
CA GLY A 136 3.96 -17.63 0.28
C GLY A 136 2.49 -17.25 0.52
N ASN A 137 2.05 -17.25 1.78
CA ASN A 137 0.68 -16.87 2.16
C ASN A 137 0.56 -15.44 2.71
N LYS A 138 1.65 -14.67 2.70
CA LYS A 138 1.70 -13.31 3.22
C LYS A 138 1.79 -12.33 2.05
N VAL A 139 0.95 -11.30 2.13
CA VAL A 139 0.99 -10.14 1.23
C VAL A 139 1.70 -9.01 1.97
N TYR A 140 2.67 -8.39 1.32
CA TYR A 140 3.30 -7.15 1.75
C TYR A 140 2.76 -6.02 0.89
N MET A 141 2.45 -4.89 1.51
CA MET A 141 1.87 -3.75 0.84
C MET A 141 2.57 -2.48 1.29
N ALA A 142 2.95 -1.64 0.32
CA ALA A 142 3.40 -0.29 0.62
C ALA A 142 2.19 0.62 0.82
N GLU A 143 2.28 1.49 1.81
CA GLU A 143 1.31 2.52 2.16
C GLU A 143 2.02 3.87 2.09
N ALA A 144 1.47 4.81 1.32
CA ALA A 144 1.96 6.19 1.28
C ALA A 144 1.45 7.04 2.47
N GLY A 145 0.46 6.53 3.21
CA GLY A 145 -0.23 7.21 4.29
C GLY A 145 -1.39 8.06 3.78
N PRO A 146 -2.12 8.75 4.68
CA PRO A 146 -3.15 9.72 4.30
C PRO A 146 -2.54 10.88 3.50
N VAL A 147 -3.31 11.55 2.65
CA VAL A 147 -2.91 12.82 2.02
C VAL A 147 -2.56 13.83 3.14
N PRO A 148 -1.39 14.50 3.13
CA PRO A 148 -0.49 14.75 1.99
C PRO A 148 0.70 13.77 1.82
N HIS A 149 0.62 12.53 2.32
CA HIS A 149 1.67 11.50 2.23
C HIS A 149 2.99 11.92 2.89
N LEU A 150 2.90 12.32 4.16
CA LEU A 150 4.08 12.67 4.93
C LEU A 150 5.04 11.46 5.02
N PRO A 151 6.37 11.66 4.87
CA PRO A 151 7.34 10.55 4.90
C PRO A 151 7.21 9.64 6.13
N GLU A 152 6.85 10.22 7.29
CA GLU A 152 6.70 9.53 8.57
C GLU A 152 5.50 8.58 8.60
N THR A 153 4.52 8.79 7.71
CA THR A 153 3.33 7.94 7.58
C THR A 153 3.50 6.82 6.56
N GLY A 154 4.56 6.89 5.74
CA GLY A 154 4.90 5.85 4.78
C GLY A 154 5.40 4.57 5.46
N ARG A 155 4.88 3.42 5.06
CA ARG A 155 5.25 2.13 5.67
C ARG A 155 5.00 0.93 4.77
N ILE A 156 5.62 -0.19 5.10
CA ILE A 156 5.27 -1.51 4.57
C ILE A 156 4.44 -2.25 5.63
N VAL A 157 3.23 -2.66 5.27
CA VAL A 157 2.37 -3.50 6.10
C VAL A 157 2.27 -4.91 5.54
N SER A 158 1.83 -5.85 6.35
CA SER A 158 1.54 -7.21 5.86
C SER A 158 0.25 -7.77 6.41
N PHE A 159 -0.39 -8.59 5.59
CA PHE A 159 -1.63 -9.29 5.91
C PHE A 159 -1.68 -10.67 5.24
N ARG A 160 -2.66 -11.47 5.65
CA ARG A 160 -2.97 -12.78 5.06
C ARG A 160 -4.39 -12.75 4.55
N THR A 161 -4.68 -13.43 3.45
CA THR A 161 -6.00 -13.39 2.79
C THR A 161 -7.12 -14.15 3.52
N LYS A 162 -6.85 -14.69 4.71
CA LYS A 162 -7.84 -15.30 5.61
C LYS A 162 -7.90 -14.58 6.96
N SER A 163 -7.16 -13.49 7.12
CA SER A 163 -7.14 -12.72 8.37
C SER A 163 -8.07 -11.53 8.19
N PRO A 164 -9.10 -11.37 9.05
CA PRO A 164 -10.07 -10.27 8.94
C PRO A 164 -9.49 -8.88 9.24
N ALA A 165 -8.19 -8.75 9.50
CA ALA A 165 -7.50 -7.47 9.66
C ALA A 165 -5.99 -7.62 9.39
N PRO A 166 -5.28 -6.55 8.97
CA PRO A 166 -3.82 -6.52 8.87
C PRO A 166 -3.16 -6.79 10.24
N GLN A 167 -1.97 -7.37 10.28
CA GLN A 167 -1.32 -7.74 11.55
C GLN A 167 -0.98 -6.55 12.47
N TRP A 168 -1.04 -5.31 11.99
CA TRP A 168 -0.88 -4.12 12.82
C TRP A 168 -2.20 -3.67 13.47
N TRP A 169 -3.35 -3.89 12.82
CA TRP A 169 -4.68 -3.60 13.37
C TRP A 169 -5.03 -4.42 14.61
N GLN A 170 -4.44 -5.61 14.75
CA GLN A 170 -4.55 -6.40 15.99
C GLN A 170 -3.68 -5.81 17.10
N ARG A 171 -2.45 -5.40 16.77
CA ARG A 171 -1.51 -4.85 17.76
C ARG A 171 -1.95 -3.51 18.35
N VAL A 172 -2.62 -2.65 17.58
CA VAL A 172 -3.12 -1.35 18.08
C VAL A 172 -4.37 -1.50 18.96
N ARG A 173 -5.18 -2.56 18.77
CA ARG A 173 -6.32 -2.86 19.66
C ARG A 173 -5.91 -3.53 20.97
N ASP A 174 -4.92 -4.42 20.94
CA ASP A 174 -4.42 -5.10 22.15
C ASP A 174 -3.46 -4.21 22.96
N SER A 175 -2.89 -3.17 22.36
CA SER A 175 -2.20 -2.11 23.10
C SER A 175 -3.21 -1.11 23.66
N SER A 176 -4.06 -1.54 24.59
CA SER A 176 -4.50 -0.61 25.63
C SER A 176 -3.23 -0.13 26.31
N TRP A 177 -2.81 1.09 25.98
CA TRP A 177 -1.87 1.84 26.78
C TRP A 177 -2.52 2.01 28.16
N THR A 178 -2.30 1.04 29.06
CA THR A 178 -2.45 1.30 30.49
C THR A 178 -1.34 2.27 30.81
N SER A 179 -1.67 3.56 30.81
CA SER A 179 -0.90 4.55 31.53
C SER A 179 -0.84 4.05 32.98
N ASN A 180 0.30 3.47 33.38
CA ASN A 180 0.63 3.30 34.78
C ASN A 180 0.89 4.70 35.35
N SER A 181 -0.20 5.41 35.61
CA SER A 181 -0.24 6.53 36.54
C SER A 181 -0.52 5.95 37.92
N ALA A 182 0.43 5.18 38.45
CA ALA A 182 0.43 4.85 39.85
C ALA A 182 0.61 6.17 40.62
N GLY A 183 -0.43 6.55 41.36
CA GLY A 183 -0.44 7.75 42.18
C GLY A 183 0.72 7.78 43.16
N VAL A 184 1.36 8.93 43.25
CA VAL A 184 2.20 9.27 44.39
C VAL A 184 1.56 10.48 45.05
N ALA A 185 1.00 10.23 46.22
CA ALA A 185 0.45 11.23 47.12
C ALA A 185 1.54 12.23 47.53
N ALA A 186 1.13 13.50 47.62
CA ALA A 186 1.94 14.57 48.17
C ALA A 186 2.17 14.37 49.67
N SER A 187 3.44 14.36 50.09
CA SER A 187 3.87 14.85 51.41
C SER A 187 5.35 15.24 51.38
N THR A 188 5.63 16.51 51.73
CA THR A 188 6.94 17.13 51.97
C THR A 188 7.46 16.79 53.38
N PRO A 189 8.68 17.19 53.82
CA PRO A 189 9.97 17.39 53.13
C PRO A 189 11.14 16.68 53.88
N PHE A 190 12.30 16.48 53.23
CA PHE A 190 13.58 16.51 53.96
C PHE A 190 14.66 17.19 53.11
N ARG A 191 15.26 18.24 53.67
CA ARG A 191 16.39 18.99 53.10
C ARG A 191 17.65 18.12 53.07
N ARG A 192 18.43 18.24 52.00
CA ARG A 192 19.89 18.38 52.13
C ARG A 192 20.45 19.24 50.99
N VAL A 193 21.11 20.31 51.42
CA VAL A 193 21.89 21.26 50.62
C VAL A 193 23.25 20.63 50.34
N CYS A 194 23.74 20.69 49.09
CA CYS A 194 25.17 20.73 48.76
C CYS A 194 25.36 21.59 47.50
N SER A 195 26.12 22.67 47.69
CA SER A 195 26.72 23.58 46.71
C SER A 195 28.02 23.01 46.13
N GLY A 196 28.41 23.43 44.91
CA GLY A 196 29.75 23.21 44.33
C GLY A 196 29.68 22.91 42.82
N THR A 197 29.77 23.88 41.91
CA THR A 197 30.99 24.39 41.21
C THR A 197 31.64 23.38 40.25
N GLU A 198 31.54 23.70 38.95
CA GLU A 198 32.48 23.48 37.81
C GLU A 198 33.02 22.07 37.42
N ILE A 199 32.60 21.66 36.21
CA ILE A 199 33.31 21.02 35.03
C ILE A 199 34.87 20.98 35.11
N PRO A 200 35.67 20.04 34.48
CA PRO A 200 35.42 19.18 33.29
C PRO A 200 35.98 17.73 33.23
N ARG A 201 35.52 17.01 32.18
CA ARG A 201 36.20 16.00 31.31
C ARG A 201 36.86 14.76 31.95
N VAL A 202 36.49 13.57 31.48
CA VAL A 202 37.21 12.72 30.50
C VAL A 202 36.50 11.35 30.46
N HIS A 203 36.49 10.72 29.28
CA HIS A 203 36.14 9.34 28.95
C HIS A 203 35.83 8.37 30.12
N GLN A 204 34.74 7.62 30.02
CA GLN A 204 34.78 6.21 29.59
C GLN A 204 33.38 5.60 29.55
N ARG A 205 33.29 4.58 28.68
CA ARG A 205 32.13 3.73 28.37
C ARG A 205 31.55 3.10 29.64
N CYS A 206 30.23 3.16 29.81
CA CYS A 206 29.51 2.23 30.68
C CYS A 206 28.89 1.13 29.83
N GLN A 207 29.52 -0.06 29.86
CA GLN A 207 28.83 -1.32 29.65
C GLN A 207 28.39 -1.88 31.01
N THR A 208 27.22 -2.49 30.95
CA THR A 208 26.38 -3.12 31.98
C THR A 208 27.03 -4.19 32.84
N LEU A 209 26.63 -4.26 34.11
CA LEU A 209 26.52 -5.51 34.87
C LEU A 209 25.29 -5.47 35.81
N ALA A 210 24.58 -6.59 35.83
CA ALA A 210 23.40 -6.87 36.63
C ALA A 210 23.77 -7.49 37.99
N ALA A 211 22.88 -7.37 38.97
CA ALA A 211 22.77 -8.20 40.18
C ALA A 211 21.32 -8.03 40.67
N SER A 212 20.47 -9.05 40.49
CA SER A 212 20.09 -10.10 41.48
C SER A 212 19.27 -9.56 42.64
#